data_AF-A0A2H0APM3-F1
#
_entry.id   AF-A0A2H0APM3-F1
#
_cell.length_a   1.000
_cell.length_b   1.000
_cell.length_c   1.000
_cell.angle_alpha   90.00
_cell.angle_beta   90.00
_cell.angle_gamma   90.00
#
_symmetry.space_group_name_H-M   'P 1'
#
loop_
_entity.id
_entity.type
_entity.pdbx_description
1 polymer ?
#
loop_
_entity_poly.entity_id
_entity_poly.type
_entity_poly.pdbx_seq_one_letter_code
_entity_poly.pdbx_strand_id
1 'polypeptide(L)'
;MDSFNLALALETQDNSISREVGRFSAFSHASGVLRQYLRRFLTPIAAYWMVEKISSFLTKATANSVRKLGRNKVEISVAPLPGVTERPYQCQNRLGMFEALAKVFTGKFATVEHPVCYHKQGDKCVYIVSFDETPSIMWRLIRNYSLVASVIIPAALFHFLALESWLFLCLAFSLMSLSISIYSAMLEKKELSASVEKQGDSAKALLDEMRLRYDNAMLVQEIGHATLNILDIQNLLKAITETIARRLDFDRGMILLADTNKESLIFGAGFGYNSEQEESLKKASFSLNKPESKGLFVESFREQKPFLIRDINKMEEKLSPRSLDLAREMGVQSMICVPIVYEYEKESLGIIAVDNIKSKRPL
;
A
#
# COMPACT_ATOMS: atom_id res chain seq x y z
N MET A 1 -14.08 17.92 -11.61
CA MET A 1 -12.93 18.26 -10.74
C MET A 1 -12.99 19.71 -10.29
N ASP A 2 -13.30 20.65 -11.19
CA ASP A 2 -13.39 22.09 -10.89
C ASP A 2 -14.45 22.40 -9.81
N SER A 3 -15.64 21.82 -9.92
CA SER A 3 -16.71 21.95 -8.91
C SER A 3 -16.31 21.39 -7.54
N PHE A 4 -15.58 20.28 -7.52
CA PHE A 4 -15.07 19.67 -6.30
C PHE A 4 -13.99 20.54 -5.63
N ASN A 5 -13.07 21.11 -6.40
CA ASN A 5 -12.05 22.02 -5.87
C ASN A 5 -12.68 23.32 -5.32
N LEU A 6 -13.70 23.85 -6.01
CA LEU A 6 -14.46 25.01 -5.54
C LEU A 6 -15.20 24.72 -4.23
N ALA A 7 -15.89 23.58 -4.13
CA ALA A 7 -16.54 23.16 -2.91
C ALA A 7 -15.55 23.04 -1.74
N LEU A 8 -14.39 22.40 -1.98
CA LEU A 8 -13.34 22.29 -0.97
C LEU A 8 -12.81 23.66 -0.52
N ALA A 9 -12.49 24.55 -1.46
CA ALA A 9 -11.96 25.88 -1.12
C ALA A 9 -12.97 26.71 -0.31
N LEU A 10 -14.27 26.59 -0.59
CA LEU A 10 -15.34 27.25 0.15
C LEU A 10 -15.49 26.69 1.58
N GLU A 11 -15.50 25.36 1.72
CA GLU A 11 -15.63 24.69 3.01
C GLU A 11 -14.40 24.89 3.91
N THR A 12 -13.20 24.87 3.35
CA THR A 12 -11.95 25.04 4.13
C THR A 12 -11.51 26.49 4.26
N GLN A 13 -12.17 27.44 3.58
CA GLN A 13 -11.78 28.85 3.48
C GLN A 13 -10.31 29.07 3.07
N ASP A 14 -9.75 28.13 2.29
CA ASP A 14 -8.34 28.15 1.89
C ASP A 14 -8.21 28.08 0.37
N ASN A 15 -7.85 29.22 -0.24
CA ASN A 15 -7.61 29.32 -1.68
C ASN A 15 -6.33 28.61 -2.14
N SER A 16 -5.51 28.11 -1.21
CA SER A 16 -4.32 27.31 -1.44
C SER A 16 -4.51 25.82 -1.10
N ILE A 17 -5.74 25.39 -0.81
CA ILE A 17 -6.08 24.02 -0.43
C ILE A 17 -5.53 22.99 -1.40
N SER A 18 -5.48 23.30 -2.69
CA SER A 18 -4.97 22.39 -3.71
C SER A 18 -3.49 22.07 -3.51
N ARG A 19 -2.68 23.02 -3.00
CA ARG A 19 -1.29 22.78 -2.62
C ARG A 19 -1.20 21.86 -1.40
N GLU A 20 -2.04 22.09 -0.38
CA GLU A 20 -2.06 21.22 0.80
C GLU A 20 -2.49 19.80 0.42
N VAL A 21 -3.53 19.63 -0.41
CA VAL A 21 -3.91 18.33 -0.98
C VAL A 21 -2.74 17.68 -1.71
N GLY A 22 -1.99 18.45 -2.51
CA GLY A 22 -0.75 18.00 -3.13
C GLY A 22 0.28 17.52 -2.11
N ARG A 23 0.45 18.25 -1.00
CA ARG A 23 1.36 17.85 0.08
C ARG A 23 0.94 16.56 0.77
N PHE A 24 -0.36 16.32 0.90
CA PHE A 24 -0.90 15.07 1.45
C PHE A 24 -0.82 13.89 0.48
N SER A 25 -0.68 14.13 -0.84
CA SER A 25 -0.68 13.06 -1.85
C SER A 25 0.41 12.01 -1.65
N ALA A 26 1.59 12.35 -1.13
CA ALA A 26 2.66 11.38 -0.85
C ALA A 26 2.38 10.52 0.39
N PHE A 27 1.48 10.95 1.27
CA PHE A 27 1.23 10.34 2.58
C PHE A 27 -0.14 9.67 2.69
N SER A 28 -1.08 10.01 1.80
CA SER A 28 -2.46 9.52 1.85
C SER A 28 -2.55 8.01 1.63
N HIS A 29 -3.50 7.37 2.32
CA HIS A 29 -3.83 5.96 2.11
C HIS A 29 -4.42 5.70 0.71
N ALA A 30 -5.07 6.70 0.11
CA ALA A 30 -5.64 6.62 -1.24
C ALA A 30 -4.56 6.59 -2.34
N SER A 31 -3.32 6.98 -2.04
CA SER A 31 -2.20 7.03 -2.98
C SER A 31 -1.40 5.72 -3.04
N GLY A 32 -1.98 4.59 -2.61
CA GLY A 32 -1.27 3.34 -2.27
C GLY A 32 -0.19 2.91 -3.27
N VAL A 33 -0.46 3.00 -4.57
CA VAL A 33 0.50 2.66 -5.63
C VAL A 33 1.68 3.64 -5.64
N LEU A 34 1.42 4.95 -5.64
CA LEU A 34 2.45 5.99 -5.62
C LEU A 34 3.32 5.90 -4.36
N ARG A 35 2.70 5.70 -3.19
CA ARG A 35 3.42 5.54 -1.92
C ARG A 35 4.33 4.30 -1.91
N GLN A 36 3.89 3.19 -2.49
CA GLN A 36 4.72 1.98 -2.63
C GLN A 36 5.89 2.21 -3.59
N TYR A 37 5.64 2.84 -4.75
CA TYR A 37 6.71 3.15 -5.70
C TYR A 37 7.75 4.10 -5.13
N LEU A 38 7.34 5.15 -4.40
CA LEU A 38 8.26 6.10 -3.77
C LEU A 38 9.14 5.45 -2.69
N ARG A 39 8.60 4.51 -1.92
CA ARG A 39 9.37 3.76 -0.91
C ARG A 39 10.42 2.82 -1.52
N ARG A 40 10.29 2.45 -2.79
CA ARG A 40 11.28 1.59 -3.49
C ARG A 40 12.55 2.35 -3.88
N PHE A 41 12.55 3.68 -3.86
CA PHE A 41 13.73 4.47 -4.21
C PHE A 41 14.59 4.78 -2.98
N LEU A 42 15.92 4.77 -3.17
CA LEU A 42 16.90 4.96 -2.10
C LEU A 42 17.29 6.43 -1.90
N THR A 43 17.08 7.30 -2.90
CA THR A 43 17.49 8.70 -2.86
C THR A 43 16.39 9.62 -3.40
N PRO A 44 16.25 10.85 -2.85
CA PRO A 44 15.29 11.82 -3.35
C PRO A 44 15.50 12.12 -4.84
N ILE A 45 16.75 12.19 -5.31
CA ILE A 45 17.07 12.50 -6.71
C ILE A 45 16.53 11.44 -7.67
N ALA A 46 16.62 10.15 -7.30
CA ALA A 46 16.06 9.05 -8.10
C ALA A 46 14.53 9.10 -8.11
N ALA A 47 13.91 9.44 -6.97
CA ALA A 47 12.46 9.60 -6.87
C ALA A 47 11.94 10.74 -7.76
N TYR A 48 12.62 11.89 -7.77
CA TYR A 48 12.27 12.99 -8.68
C TYR A 48 12.48 12.63 -10.14
N TRP A 49 13.56 11.93 -10.48
CA TRP A 49 13.79 11.50 -11.87
C TRP A 49 12.69 10.55 -12.38
N MET A 50 12.11 9.75 -11.49
CA MET A 50 11.01 8.85 -11.82
C MET A 50 9.68 9.57 -12.09
N VAL A 51 9.53 10.84 -11.68
CA VAL A 51 8.32 11.64 -11.94
C VAL A 51 8.02 11.68 -13.44
N GLU A 52 9.06 11.80 -14.28
CA GLU A 52 8.93 11.75 -15.74
C GLU A 52 8.19 10.50 -16.20
N LYS A 53 8.65 9.32 -15.75
CA LYS A 53 8.10 8.02 -16.14
C LYS A 53 6.72 7.77 -15.54
N ILE A 54 6.54 8.01 -14.24
CA ILE A 54 5.29 7.70 -13.53
C ILE A 54 4.16 8.63 -13.95
N SER A 55 4.47 9.87 -14.30
CA SER A 55 3.43 10.85 -14.61
C SER A 55 2.53 10.44 -15.78
N SER A 56 3.05 9.70 -16.75
CA SER A 56 2.28 9.13 -17.87
C SER A 56 1.19 8.14 -17.43
N PHE A 57 1.38 7.46 -16.30
CA PHE A 57 0.38 6.56 -15.70
C PHE A 57 -0.65 7.31 -14.85
N LEU A 58 -0.27 8.46 -14.28
CA LEU A 58 -1.13 9.26 -13.41
C LEU A 58 -2.02 10.23 -14.18
N THR A 59 -1.55 10.72 -15.33
CA THR A 59 -2.29 11.68 -16.13
C THR A 59 -1.94 11.53 -17.60
N LYS A 60 -2.98 11.59 -18.45
CA LYS A 60 -2.84 11.72 -19.91
C LYS A 60 -2.88 13.17 -20.38
N ALA A 61 -2.91 14.14 -19.46
CA ALA A 61 -3.17 15.54 -19.76
C ALA A 61 -1.88 16.35 -20.00
N THR A 62 -0.73 15.86 -19.55
CA THR A 62 0.53 16.61 -19.54
C THR A 62 1.70 15.76 -19.97
N ALA A 63 2.61 16.37 -20.74
CA ALA A 63 3.96 15.85 -20.96
C ALA A 63 4.89 16.42 -19.90
N ASN A 64 5.60 15.54 -19.18
CA ASN A 64 6.53 15.92 -18.13
C ASN A 64 7.94 15.50 -18.50
N SER A 65 8.93 16.31 -18.15
CA SER A 65 10.35 15.98 -18.32
C SER A 65 11.14 16.46 -17.11
N VAL A 66 12.12 15.67 -16.66
CA VAL A 66 12.92 15.99 -15.48
C VAL A 66 14.40 16.13 -15.85
N ARG A 67 14.99 17.27 -15.49
CA ARG A 67 16.42 17.55 -15.68
C ARG A 67 17.11 17.70 -14.34
N LYS A 68 18.21 16.98 -14.14
CA LYS A 68 19.06 17.11 -12.94
C LYS A 68 19.89 18.40 -13.05
N LEU A 69 19.75 19.30 -12.08
CA LEU A 69 20.56 20.53 -12.01
C LEU A 69 21.75 20.39 -11.05
N GLY A 70 21.61 19.55 -10.02
CA GLY A 70 22.65 19.33 -9.02
C GLY A 70 22.43 18.04 -8.21
N ARG A 71 23.15 17.90 -7.10
CA ARG A 71 22.97 16.75 -6.18
C ARG A 71 21.64 16.79 -5.44
N ASN A 72 21.22 17.99 -5.06
CA ASN A 72 20.01 18.24 -4.27
C ASN A 72 18.99 19.14 -4.99
N LYS A 73 19.13 19.27 -6.32
CA LYS A 73 18.34 20.21 -7.13
C LYS A 73 17.94 19.58 -8.47
N VAL A 74 16.65 19.68 -8.80
CA VAL A 74 16.07 19.20 -10.06
C VAL A 74 15.16 20.24 -10.67
N GLU A 75 15.05 20.20 -11.99
CA GLU A 75 14.08 20.94 -12.76
C GLU A 75 13.03 19.98 -13.31
N ILE A 76 11.76 20.31 -13.11
CA ILE A 76 10.62 19.56 -13.63
C ILE A 76 9.87 20.49 -14.57
N SER A 77 9.85 20.16 -15.86
CA SER A 77 9.04 20.85 -16.86
C SER A 77 7.74 20.06 -17.07
N VAL A 78 6.62 20.77 -17.09
CA VAL A 78 5.26 20.24 -17.28
C VAL A 78 4.58 21.05 -18.37
N ALA A 79 4.27 20.42 -19.50
CA ALA A 79 3.55 21.05 -20.61
C ALA A 79 2.19 20.38 -20.81
N PRO A 80 1.08 21.13 -20.88
CA PRO A 80 -0.22 20.56 -21.22
C PRO A 80 -0.21 20.05 -22.66
N LEU A 81 -0.86 18.91 -22.91
CA LEU A 81 -1.01 18.38 -24.27
C LEU A 81 -2.07 19.16 -25.06
N PRO A 82 -2.03 19.12 -26.41
CA PRO A 82 -3.01 19.82 -27.24
C PRO A 82 -4.45 19.46 -26.86
N GLY A 83 -5.31 20.47 -26.74
CA GLY A 83 -6.71 20.30 -26.33
C GLY A 83 -6.95 20.20 -24.82
N VAL A 84 -5.88 20.22 -24.00
CA VAL A 84 -6.00 20.24 -22.54
C VAL A 84 -5.94 21.69 -22.05
N THR A 85 -6.97 22.10 -21.31
CA THR A 85 -6.98 23.41 -20.62
C THR A 85 -6.76 23.19 -19.13
N GLU A 86 -5.61 23.60 -18.61
CA GLU A 86 -5.33 23.53 -17.18
C GLU A 86 -5.77 24.77 -16.42
N ARG A 87 -6.09 24.60 -15.14
CA ARG A 87 -6.48 25.65 -14.19
C ARG A 87 -5.34 25.92 -13.19
N PRO A 88 -5.26 27.13 -12.60
CA PRO A 88 -4.19 27.50 -11.66
C PRO A 88 -4.05 26.57 -10.45
N TYR A 89 -5.17 26.01 -9.95
CA TYR A 89 -5.16 25.11 -8.80
C TYR A 89 -4.42 23.79 -9.09
N GLN A 90 -4.32 23.36 -10.36
CA GLN A 90 -3.54 22.17 -10.74
C GLN A 90 -2.04 22.43 -10.62
N CYS A 91 -1.58 23.65 -10.90
CA CYS A 91 -0.21 24.07 -10.64
C CYS A 91 0.10 24.12 -9.14
N GLN A 92 -0.86 24.58 -8.32
CA GLN A 92 -0.72 24.55 -6.85
C GLN A 92 -0.64 23.11 -6.32
N ASN A 93 -1.46 22.20 -6.84
CA ASN A 93 -1.41 20.79 -6.48
C ASN A 93 -0.04 20.16 -6.83
N ARG A 94 0.46 20.40 -8.06
CA ARG A 94 1.80 19.94 -8.45
C ARG A 94 2.91 20.51 -7.56
N LEU A 95 2.82 21.78 -7.17
CA LEU A 95 3.73 22.37 -6.19
C LEU A 95 3.74 21.56 -4.91
N GLY A 96 2.58 21.30 -4.32
CA GLY A 96 2.47 20.51 -3.09
C GLY A 96 3.00 19.09 -3.23
N MET A 97 2.73 18.43 -4.36
CA MET A 97 3.22 17.09 -4.65
C MET A 97 4.74 17.04 -4.75
N PHE A 98 5.35 18.01 -5.43
CA PHE A 98 6.82 18.10 -5.52
C PHE A 98 7.44 18.42 -4.16
N GLU A 99 6.83 19.29 -3.35
CA GLU A 99 7.30 19.56 -1.98
C GLU A 99 7.30 18.29 -1.10
N ALA A 100 6.21 17.53 -1.15
CA ALA A 100 6.03 16.34 -0.34
C ALA A 100 6.95 15.18 -0.71
N LEU A 101 7.41 15.13 -1.97
CA LEU A 101 8.27 14.05 -2.43
C LEU A 101 9.56 13.97 -1.62
N ALA A 102 10.22 15.10 -1.37
CA ALA A 102 11.43 15.13 -0.55
C ALA A 102 11.16 14.71 0.91
N LYS A 103 10.01 15.08 1.47
CA LYS A 103 9.66 14.80 2.87
C LYS A 103 9.61 13.30 3.17
N VAL A 104 9.30 12.45 2.19
CA VAL A 104 9.35 10.98 2.31
C VAL A 104 10.76 10.45 2.62
N PHE A 105 11.80 11.21 2.22
CA PHE A 105 13.21 10.82 2.34
C PHE A 105 13.96 11.64 3.40
N THR A 106 13.71 12.95 3.48
CA THR A 106 14.45 13.88 4.33
C THR A 106 13.70 14.26 5.61
N GLY A 107 12.41 13.92 5.73
CA GLY A 107 11.54 14.36 6.83
C GLY A 107 11.07 15.81 6.71
N LYS A 108 11.56 16.57 5.72
CA LYS A 108 11.20 17.97 5.47
C LYS A 108 10.70 18.17 4.04
N PHE A 109 9.79 19.12 3.85
CA PHE A 109 9.33 19.49 2.51
C PHE A 109 10.48 20.11 1.70
N ALA A 110 10.52 19.81 0.39
CA ALA A 110 11.42 20.51 -0.51
C ALA A 110 10.99 21.97 -0.68
N THR A 111 11.95 22.83 -1.00
CA THR A 111 11.67 24.17 -1.51
C THR A 111 11.45 24.08 -3.00
N VAL A 112 10.29 24.55 -3.48
CA VAL A 112 9.95 24.54 -4.91
C VAL A 112 9.73 25.96 -5.40
N GLU A 113 10.56 26.38 -6.35
CA GLU A 113 10.39 27.62 -7.10
C GLU A 113 9.60 27.32 -8.38
N HIS A 114 8.72 28.22 -8.79
CA HIS A 114 7.91 28.12 -10.01
C HIS A 114 8.17 29.34 -10.92
N PRO A 115 9.37 29.45 -11.53
CA PRO A 115 9.77 30.63 -12.30
C PRO A 115 8.96 30.83 -13.58
N VAL A 116 8.54 29.76 -14.24
CA VAL A 116 7.76 29.82 -15.49
C VAL A 116 6.44 29.09 -15.26
N CYS A 117 5.33 29.74 -15.59
CA CYS A 117 3.99 29.19 -15.40
C CYS A 117 3.17 29.34 -16.67
N TYR A 118 2.52 28.25 -17.09
CA TYR A 118 1.60 28.22 -18.22
C TYR A 118 0.49 29.29 -18.12
N HIS A 119 -0.03 29.52 -16.90
CA HIS A 119 -1.06 30.53 -16.64
C HIS A 119 -0.55 31.98 -16.58
N LYS A 120 0.77 32.20 -16.58
CA LYS A 120 1.39 33.54 -16.52
C LYS A 120 2.23 33.82 -17.77
N GLN A 121 1.69 33.50 -18.95
CA GLN A 121 2.31 33.73 -20.27
C GLN A 121 3.51 32.83 -20.61
N GLY A 122 3.65 31.67 -19.95
CA GLY A 122 4.61 30.64 -20.37
C GLY A 122 3.96 29.57 -21.25
N ASP A 123 4.75 28.90 -22.09
CA ASP A 123 4.26 27.75 -22.88
C ASP A 123 4.19 26.45 -22.06
N LYS A 124 4.78 26.45 -20.87
CA LYS A 124 4.86 25.33 -19.93
C LYS A 124 5.05 25.82 -18.51
N CYS A 125 4.86 24.94 -17.54
CA CYS A 125 5.27 25.16 -16.16
C CYS A 125 6.68 24.60 -15.93
N VAL A 126 7.56 25.37 -15.31
CA VAL A 126 8.90 24.93 -14.91
C VAL A 126 9.02 25.07 -13.41
N TYR A 127 9.31 23.96 -12.74
CA TYR A 127 9.48 23.88 -11.30
C TYR A 127 10.93 23.56 -10.98
N ILE A 128 11.56 24.36 -10.13
CA ILE A 128 12.91 24.12 -9.63
C ILE A 128 12.78 23.64 -8.19
N VAL A 129 13.07 22.37 -7.96
CA VAL A 129 12.92 21.71 -6.67
C VAL A 129 14.28 21.56 -6.02
N SER A 130 14.43 22.11 -4.82
CA SER A 130 15.65 22.01 -3.99
C SER A 130 15.31 21.33 -2.67
N PHE A 131 16.13 20.39 -2.23
CA PHE A 131 15.89 19.62 -1.00
C PHE A 131 17.13 19.54 -0.11
N ASP A 132 16.92 19.33 1.18
CA ASP A 132 18.01 19.20 2.16
C ASP A 132 18.86 17.96 1.85
N GLU A 133 20.18 18.13 1.90
CA GLU A 133 21.13 17.02 1.85
C GLU A 133 21.14 16.25 3.18
N THR A 134 21.48 14.97 3.13
CA THR A 134 21.59 14.16 4.35
C THR A 134 22.77 14.63 5.21
N PRO A 135 22.68 14.53 6.55
CA PRO A 135 23.77 14.90 7.45
C PRO A 135 25.13 14.27 7.10
N SER A 136 25.15 13.04 6.59
CA SER A 136 26.38 12.39 6.10
C SER A 136 27.11 13.17 5.01
N ILE A 137 26.39 13.84 4.11
CA ILE A 137 27.00 14.61 3.02
C ILE A 137 27.64 15.89 3.58
N MET A 138 26.97 16.57 4.50
CA MET A 138 27.52 17.75 5.20
C MET A 138 28.80 17.39 5.96
N TRP A 139 28.81 16.30 6.71
CA TRP A 139 29.99 15.84 7.43
C TRP A 139 31.13 15.35 6.51
N ARG A 140 30.79 14.80 5.35
CA ARG A 140 31.77 14.46 4.31
C ARG A 140 32.45 15.71 3.74
N LEU A 141 31.72 16.81 3.56
CA LEU A 141 32.30 18.10 3.15
C LEU A 141 33.21 18.67 4.25
N ILE A 142 32.74 18.70 5.51
CA ILE A 142 33.55 19.14 6.66
C ILE A 142 34.85 18.32 6.74
N ARG A 143 34.77 16.99 6.60
CA ARG A 143 35.91 16.09 6.56
C ARG A 143 36.89 16.43 5.44
N ASN A 144 36.40 16.68 4.23
CA ASN A 144 37.27 16.98 3.09
C ASN A 144 37.98 18.33 3.28
N TYR A 145 37.27 19.35 3.77
CA TYR A 145 37.88 20.65 4.09
C TYR A 145 38.85 20.56 5.28
N SER A 146 38.54 19.76 6.31
CA SER A 146 39.44 19.55 7.45
C SER A 146 40.73 18.85 7.02
N LEU A 147 40.66 17.89 6.10
CA LEU A 147 41.85 17.23 5.53
C LEU A 147 42.74 18.22 4.76
N VAL A 148 42.16 19.07 3.91
CA VAL A 148 42.91 20.10 3.19
C VAL A 148 43.52 21.12 4.16
N ALA A 149 42.73 21.60 5.13
CA ALA A 149 43.20 22.54 6.15
C ALA A 149 44.33 21.95 7.00
N SER A 150 44.28 20.66 7.31
CA SER A 150 45.30 19.96 8.10
C SER A 150 46.68 19.91 7.43
N VAL A 151 46.75 20.15 6.11
CA VAL A 151 48.00 20.20 5.36
C VAL A 151 48.42 21.65 5.09
N ILE A 152 47.49 22.50 4.61
CA ILE A 152 47.82 23.87 4.20
C ILE A 152 48.25 24.73 5.39
N ILE A 153 47.54 24.64 6.52
CA ILE A 153 47.79 25.52 7.68
C ILE A 153 49.16 25.22 8.31
N PRO A 154 49.52 23.96 8.63
CA PRO A 154 50.85 23.67 9.16
C PRO A 154 51.98 23.94 8.15
N ALA A 155 51.74 23.74 6.84
CA ALA A 155 52.74 24.07 5.82
C ALA A 155 53.02 25.58 5.75
N ALA A 156 51.98 26.41 5.80
CA ALA A 156 52.13 27.87 5.79
C ALA A 156 52.85 28.41 7.03
N LEU A 157 52.66 27.76 8.19
CA LEU A 157 53.24 28.19 9.47
C LEU A 157 54.62 27.59 9.77
N PHE A 158 55.16 26.74 8.88
CA PHE A 158 56.43 26.05 9.09
C PHE A 158 57.59 27.00 9.36
N HIS A 159 57.69 28.11 8.61
CA HIS A 159 58.80 29.06 8.75
C HIS A 159 58.67 29.99 9.97
N PHE A 160 57.46 30.10 10.55
CA PHE A 160 57.16 31.04 11.62
C PHE A 160 57.19 30.43 13.02
N LEU A 161 57.14 29.09 13.13
CA LEU A 161 57.05 28.37 14.40
C LEU A 161 58.36 27.62 14.71
N ALA A 162 58.67 27.49 16.00
CA ALA A 162 59.70 26.57 16.46
C ALA A 162 59.30 25.12 16.14
N LEU A 163 60.30 24.27 15.87
CA LEU A 163 60.09 22.89 15.41
C LEU A 163 59.17 22.08 16.35
N GLU A 164 59.34 22.22 17.67
CA GLU A 164 58.49 21.54 18.65
C GLU A 164 57.02 21.97 18.55
N SER A 165 56.75 23.28 18.53
CA SER A 165 55.40 23.82 18.41
C SER A 165 54.74 23.44 17.07
N TRP A 166 55.53 23.37 15.99
CA TRP A 166 55.06 22.91 14.68
C TRP A 166 54.66 21.43 14.70
N LEU A 167 55.45 20.56 15.34
CA LEU A 167 55.12 19.14 15.48
C LEU A 167 53.83 18.92 16.29
N PHE A 168 53.64 19.64 17.39
CA PHE A 168 52.39 19.59 18.16
C PHE A 168 51.18 20.04 17.34
N LEU A 169 51.34 21.08 16.51
CA LEU A 169 50.30 21.56 15.60
C LEU A 169 49.89 20.48 14.59
N CYS A 170 50.87 19.86 13.90
CA CYS A 170 50.62 18.76 12.96
C CYS A 170 49.90 17.57 13.64
N LEU A 171 50.32 17.22 14.85
CA LEU A 171 49.70 16.13 15.61
C LEU A 171 48.26 16.46 16.01
N ALA A 172 47.98 17.69 16.46
CA ALA A 172 46.63 18.14 16.78
C ALA A 172 45.69 18.13 15.56
N PHE A 173 46.16 18.64 14.41
CA PHE A 173 45.39 18.64 13.17
C PHE A 173 45.11 17.24 12.63
N SER A 174 46.09 16.32 12.72
CA SER A 174 45.89 14.93 12.30
C SER A 174 44.88 14.19 13.18
N LEU A 175 44.93 14.36 14.51
CA LEU A 175 43.95 13.78 15.44
C LEU A 175 42.53 14.34 15.21
N MET A 176 42.42 15.65 14.99
CA MET A 176 41.12 16.28 14.73
C MET A 176 40.52 15.81 13.40
N SER A 177 41.34 15.74 12.34
CA SER A 177 40.89 15.25 11.03
C SER A 177 40.51 13.77 11.06
N LEU A 178 41.23 12.95 11.83
CA LEU A 178 40.90 11.54 12.06
C LEU A 178 39.57 11.41 12.79
N SER A 179 39.33 12.20 13.83
CA SER A 179 38.08 12.20 14.60
C SER A 179 36.87 12.56 13.73
N ILE A 180 36.99 13.61 12.90
CA ILE A 180 35.95 14.02 11.95
C ILE A 180 35.71 12.91 10.91
N SER A 181 36.77 12.25 10.44
CA SER A 181 36.68 11.16 9.46
C SER A 181 35.96 9.95 10.03
N ILE A 182 36.26 9.54 11.26
CA ILE A 182 35.58 8.45 11.97
C ILE A 182 34.11 8.80 12.16
N TYR A 183 33.81 10.01 12.64
CA TYR A 183 32.43 10.45 12.84
C TYR A 183 31.62 10.45 11.54
N SER A 184 32.19 10.99 10.45
CA SER A 184 31.57 10.98 9.12
C SER A 184 31.31 9.56 8.63
N ALA A 185 32.26 8.62 8.83
CA ALA A 185 32.10 7.22 8.45
C ALA A 185 31.03 6.51 9.30
N MET A 186 30.95 6.79 10.60
CA MET A 186 29.90 6.24 11.47
C MET A 186 28.52 6.71 11.06
N LEU A 187 28.38 7.99 10.70
CA LEU A 187 27.11 8.57 10.25
C LEU A 187 26.67 7.97 8.91
N GLU A 188 27.60 7.86 7.95
CA GLU A 188 27.33 7.21 6.66
C GLU A 188 26.94 5.73 6.84
N LYS A 189 27.64 4.99 7.72
CA LYS A 189 27.29 3.60 8.04
C LYS A 189 25.90 3.48 8.66
N LYS A 190 25.53 4.40 9.56
CA LYS A 190 24.21 4.41 10.20
C LYS A 190 23.10 4.70 9.18
N GLU A 191 23.28 5.71 8.33
CA GLU A 191 22.32 6.04 7.28
C GLU A 191 22.17 4.89 6.26
N LEU A 192 23.27 4.25 5.87
CA LEU A 192 23.24 3.11 4.95
C LEU A 192 22.49 1.92 5.57
N SER A 193 22.78 1.59 6.84
CA SER A 193 22.09 0.50 7.56
C SER A 193 20.57 0.73 7.63
N ALA A 194 20.15 1.95 7.97
CA ALA A 194 18.73 2.29 8.02
C ALA A 194 18.07 2.20 6.64
N SER A 195 18.79 2.58 5.58
CA SER A 195 18.29 2.45 4.20
C SER A 195 18.15 0.99 3.76
N VAL A 196 19.10 0.13 4.14
CA VAL A 196 19.06 -1.31 3.84
C VAL A 196 17.93 -2.01 4.59
N GLU A 197 17.72 -1.69 5.86
CA GLU A 197 16.60 -2.22 6.66
C GLU A 197 15.24 -1.87 6.02
N LYS A 198 15.06 -0.59 5.67
CA LYS A 198 13.84 -0.12 4.98
C LYS A 198 13.63 -0.81 3.62
N GLN A 199 14.70 -1.14 2.91
CA GLN A 199 14.64 -1.91 1.67
C GLN A 199 14.22 -3.36 1.93
N GLY A 200 14.75 -3.98 2.98
CA GLY A 200 14.36 -5.32 3.43
C GLY A 200 12.88 -5.42 3.77
N ASP A 201 12.35 -4.46 4.54
CA ASP A 201 10.93 -4.41 4.90
C ASP A 201 10.03 -4.25 3.66
N SER A 202 10.44 -3.39 2.72
CA SER A 202 9.69 -3.17 1.49
C SER A 202 9.72 -4.41 0.59
N ALA A 203 10.85 -5.11 0.52
CA ALA A 203 10.98 -6.37 -0.22
C ALA A 203 10.12 -7.48 0.41
N LYS A 204 10.11 -7.58 1.75
CA LYS A 204 9.27 -8.53 2.47
C LYS A 204 7.79 -8.32 2.18
N ALA A 205 7.30 -7.08 2.24
CA ALA A 205 5.92 -6.76 1.91
C ALA A 205 5.54 -7.16 0.46
N LEU A 206 6.47 -6.99 -0.49
CA LEU A 206 6.25 -7.42 -1.88
C LEU A 206 6.24 -8.94 -2.03
N LEU A 207 7.12 -9.65 -1.32
CA LEU A 207 7.12 -11.12 -1.29
C LEU A 207 5.81 -11.66 -0.70
N ASP A 208 5.31 -11.04 0.37
CA ASP A 208 4.03 -11.39 0.98
C ASP A 208 2.86 -11.17 0.00
N GLU A 209 2.84 -10.03 -0.72
CA GLU A 209 1.83 -9.77 -1.75
C GLU A 209 1.92 -10.78 -2.92
N MET A 210 3.13 -11.10 -3.39
CA MET A 210 3.33 -12.09 -4.44
C MET A 210 2.87 -13.47 -4.01
N ARG A 211 3.13 -13.86 -2.75
CA ARG A 211 2.65 -15.12 -2.18
C ARG A 211 1.12 -15.19 -2.20
N LEU A 212 0.43 -14.14 -1.74
CA LEU A 212 -1.05 -14.09 -1.78
C LEU A 212 -1.59 -14.23 -3.20
N ARG A 213 -0.98 -13.55 -4.18
CA ARG A 213 -1.38 -13.65 -5.59
C ARG A 213 -1.13 -15.04 -6.16
N TYR A 214 0.00 -15.65 -5.81
CA TYR A 214 0.34 -17.01 -6.21
C TYR A 214 -0.67 -18.03 -5.64
N ASP A 215 -0.97 -17.95 -4.34
CA ASP A 215 -1.93 -18.85 -3.69
C ASP A 215 -3.34 -18.69 -4.29
N ASN A 216 -3.76 -17.46 -4.60
CA ASN A 216 -5.03 -17.20 -5.31
C ASN A 216 -5.05 -17.80 -6.73
N ALA A 217 -3.96 -17.67 -7.50
CA ALA A 217 -3.88 -18.23 -8.84
C ALA A 217 -3.90 -19.77 -8.81
N MET A 218 -3.17 -20.37 -7.86
CA MET A 218 -3.18 -21.82 -7.65
C MET A 218 -4.54 -22.34 -7.21
N LEU A 219 -5.25 -21.61 -6.34
CA LEU A 219 -6.63 -21.94 -5.95
C LEU A 219 -7.55 -21.99 -7.18
N VAL A 220 -7.52 -20.97 -8.02
CA VAL A 220 -8.34 -20.92 -9.26
C VAL A 220 -7.97 -22.07 -10.20
N GLN A 221 -6.68 -22.35 -10.36
CA GLN A 221 -6.20 -23.45 -11.20
C GLN A 221 -6.66 -24.81 -10.70
N GLU A 222 -6.47 -25.11 -9.40
CA GLU A 222 -6.84 -26.40 -8.80
C GLU A 222 -8.36 -26.61 -8.81
N ILE A 223 -9.15 -25.58 -8.50
CA ILE A 223 -10.62 -25.65 -8.61
C ILE A 223 -11.02 -25.88 -10.06
N GLY A 224 -10.49 -25.12 -11.02
CA GLY A 224 -10.80 -25.29 -12.44
C GLY A 224 -10.47 -26.68 -12.95
N HIS A 225 -9.32 -27.23 -12.56
CA HIS A 225 -8.94 -28.60 -12.90
C HIS A 225 -9.85 -29.65 -12.25
N ALA A 226 -10.28 -29.45 -10.99
CA ALA A 226 -11.22 -30.34 -10.32
C ALA A 226 -12.59 -30.35 -11.03
N THR A 227 -13.10 -29.17 -11.42
CA THR A 227 -14.39 -29.04 -12.13
C THR A 227 -14.40 -29.73 -13.49
N LEU A 228 -13.25 -29.79 -14.18
CA LEU A 228 -13.15 -30.46 -15.49
C LEU A 228 -13.07 -32.00 -15.40
N ASN A 229 -12.55 -32.54 -14.29
CA ASN A 229 -12.23 -33.97 -14.19
C ASN A 229 -13.15 -34.75 -13.24
N ILE A 230 -13.80 -34.09 -12.28
CA ILE A 230 -14.65 -34.75 -11.28
C ILE A 230 -16.12 -34.57 -11.68
N LEU A 231 -16.75 -35.66 -12.14
CA LEU A 231 -18.16 -35.67 -12.53
C LEU A 231 -19.11 -35.79 -11.34
N ASP A 232 -18.67 -36.40 -10.24
CA ASP A 232 -19.48 -36.56 -9.03
C ASP A 232 -19.45 -35.28 -8.19
N ILE A 233 -20.63 -34.71 -7.93
CA ILE A 233 -20.78 -33.43 -7.22
C ILE A 233 -20.19 -33.51 -5.80
N GLN A 234 -20.41 -34.61 -5.07
CA GLN A 234 -19.92 -34.72 -3.69
C GLN A 234 -18.39 -34.75 -3.63
N ASN A 235 -17.76 -35.53 -4.51
CA ASN A 235 -16.31 -35.57 -4.64
C ASN A 235 -15.73 -34.23 -5.11
N LEU A 236 -16.43 -33.52 -6.01
CA LEU A 236 -16.02 -32.20 -6.47
C LEU A 236 -16.06 -31.18 -5.32
N LEU A 237 -17.16 -31.12 -4.57
CA LEU A 237 -17.31 -30.20 -3.44
C LEU A 237 -16.25 -30.47 -2.38
N LYS A 238 -15.97 -31.75 -2.07
CA LYS A 238 -14.91 -32.13 -1.14
C LYS A 238 -13.55 -31.63 -1.62
N ALA A 239 -13.19 -31.88 -2.87
CA ALA A 239 -11.93 -31.41 -3.45
C ALA A 239 -11.81 -29.87 -3.41
N ILE A 240 -12.89 -29.15 -3.72
CA ILE A 240 -12.92 -27.68 -3.63
C ILE A 240 -12.69 -27.22 -2.18
N THR A 241 -13.40 -27.81 -1.21
CA THR A 241 -13.24 -27.43 0.20
C THR A 241 -11.84 -27.72 0.74
N GLU A 242 -11.20 -28.83 0.33
CA GLU A 242 -9.81 -29.14 0.68
C GLU A 242 -8.81 -28.18 0.04
N THR A 243 -9.07 -27.73 -1.19
CA THR A 243 -8.22 -26.70 -1.84
C THR A 243 -8.39 -25.35 -1.15
N ILE A 244 -9.62 -24.95 -0.79
CA ILE A 244 -9.87 -23.75 0.00
C ILE A 244 -9.12 -23.83 1.34
N ALA A 245 -9.21 -24.95 2.05
CA ALA A 245 -8.53 -25.15 3.35
C ALA A 245 -7.00 -25.08 3.26
N ARG A 246 -6.40 -25.56 2.16
CA ARG A 246 -4.94 -25.56 1.97
C ARG A 246 -4.39 -24.22 1.46
N ARG A 247 -5.18 -23.48 0.68
CA ARG A 247 -4.72 -22.26 -0.03
C ARG A 247 -5.18 -20.98 0.63
N LEU A 248 -6.31 -20.99 1.33
CA LEU A 248 -6.83 -19.84 2.06
C LEU A 248 -6.63 -20.03 3.55
N ASP A 249 -6.34 -18.92 4.23
CA ASP A 249 -6.10 -18.84 5.66
C ASP A 249 -7.40 -18.82 6.48
N PHE A 250 -8.31 -19.77 6.19
CA PHE A 250 -9.55 -19.96 6.96
C PHE A 250 -9.44 -21.18 7.88
N ASP A 251 -9.93 -21.05 9.11
CA ASP A 251 -9.94 -22.17 10.06
C ASP A 251 -10.99 -23.21 9.67
N ARG A 252 -12.14 -22.75 9.16
CA ARG A 252 -13.26 -23.61 8.74
C ARG A 252 -14.00 -23.02 7.55
N GLY A 253 -14.66 -23.89 6.81
CA GLY A 253 -15.54 -23.48 5.72
C GLY A 253 -16.47 -24.58 5.30
N MET A 254 -17.63 -24.20 4.78
CA MET A 254 -18.66 -25.09 4.28
C MET A 254 -19.24 -24.59 2.96
N ILE A 255 -19.73 -25.53 2.16
CA ILE A 255 -20.54 -25.28 0.97
C ILE A 255 -21.91 -25.86 1.23
N LEU A 256 -22.94 -25.02 1.09
CA LEU A 256 -24.34 -25.45 1.09
C LEU A 256 -24.87 -25.32 -0.34
N LEU A 257 -25.55 -26.35 -0.85
CA LEU A 257 -26.20 -26.33 -2.15
C LEU A 257 -27.71 -26.26 -1.98
N ALA A 258 -28.39 -25.61 -2.92
CA ALA A 258 -29.84 -25.73 -3.03
C ALA A 258 -30.21 -27.16 -3.42
N ASP A 259 -31.28 -27.68 -2.81
CA ASP A 259 -31.87 -28.95 -3.22
C ASP A 259 -32.46 -28.87 -4.64
N THR A 260 -32.81 -30.02 -5.23
CA THR A 260 -33.29 -30.11 -6.62
C THR A 260 -34.50 -29.21 -6.89
N ASN A 261 -35.35 -29.00 -5.88
CA ASN A 261 -36.54 -28.16 -5.96
C ASN A 261 -36.29 -26.70 -5.53
N LYS A 262 -35.05 -26.35 -5.13
CA LYS A 262 -34.61 -25.03 -4.63
C LYS A 262 -35.43 -24.50 -3.45
N GLU A 263 -35.94 -25.40 -2.63
CA GLU A 263 -36.75 -25.11 -1.45
C GLU A 263 -35.91 -25.00 -0.18
N SER A 264 -34.70 -25.57 -0.16
CA SER A 264 -33.80 -25.56 1.00
C SER A 264 -32.32 -25.64 0.63
N LEU A 265 -31.46 -25.05 1.46
CA LEU A 265 -30.01 -25.26 1.41
C LEU A 265 -29.61 -26.47 2.25
N ILE A 266 -28.84 -27.38 1.65
CA ILE A 266 -28.37 -28.63 2.24
C ILE A 266 -26.84 -28.61 2.28
N PHE A 267 -26.27 -29.20 3.33
CA PHE A 267 -24.82 -29.37 3.46
C PHE A 267 -24.23 -30.22 2.33
N GLY A 268 -23.29 -29.65 1.58
CA GLY A 268 -22.57 -30.34 0.53
C GLY A 268 -21.22 -30.86 1.01
N ALA A 269 -20.32 -29.96 1.39
CA ALA A 269 -19.01 -30.31 1.93
C ALA A 269 -18.51 -29.24 2.89
N GLY A 270 -17.51 -29.57 3.72
CA GLY A 270 -16.87 -28.61 4.59
C GLY A 270 -15.55 -29.12 5.17
N PHE A 271 -14.80 -28.21 5.78
CA PHE A 271 -13.52 -28.48 6.43
C PHE A 271 -13.41 -27.74 7.78
N GLY A 272 -12.57 -28.27 8.66
CA GLY A 272 -12.26 -27.64 9.95
C GLY A 272 -13.31 -27.86 11.07
N TYR A 273 -14.37 -28.62 10.79
CA TYR A 273 -15.37 -29.06 11.78
C TYR A 273 -14.93 -30.37 12.45
N ASN A 274 -15.35 -30.57 13.71
CA ASN A 274 -15.23 -31.88 14.36
C ASN A 274 -16.40 -32.80 13.92
N SER A 275 -16.32 -34.09 14.26
CA SER A 275 -17.32 -35.07 13.80
C SER A 275 -18.75 -34.76 14.25
N GLU A 276 -18.92 -34.23 15.48
CA GLU A 276 -20.22 -33.86 16.03
C GLU A 276 -20.82 -32.64 15.30
N GLN A 277 -20.00 -31.61 15.10
CA GLN A 277 -20.35 -30.40 14.35
C GLN A 277 -20.71 -30.72 12.90
N GLU A 278 -19.95 -31.62 12.26
CA GLU A 278 -20.24 -32.05 10.89
C GLU A 278 -21.57 -32.81 10.81
N GLU A 279 -21.90 -33.63 11.81
CA GLU A 279 -23.18 -34.32 11.88
C GLU A 279 -24.35 -33.36 12.12
N SER A 280 -24.18 -32.37 13.01
CA SER A 280 -25.16 -31.28 13.21
C SER A 280 -25.40 -30.49 11.92
N LEU A 281 -24.34 -30.20 11.15
CA LEU A 281 -24.45 -29.52 9.85
C LEU A 281 -25.16 -30.37 8.79
N LYS A 282 -24.87 -31.67 8.72
CA LYS A 282 -25.55 -32.59 7.77
C LYS A 282 -27.05 -32.73 8.06
N LYS A 283 -27.46 -32.59 9.33
CA LYS A 283 -28.87 -32.60 9.75
C LYS A 283 -29.55 -31.24 9.61
N ALA A 284 -28.77 -30.16 9.47
CA ALA A 284 -29.31 -28.82 9.28
C ALA A 284 -29.86 -28.65 7.86
N SER A 285 -31.03 -28.04 7.75
CA SER A 285 -31.63 -27.63 6.48
C SER A 285 -32.18 -26.22 6.63
N PHE A 286 -31.85 -25.35 5.68
CA PHE A 286 -32.26 -23.95 5.69
C PHE A 286 -33.28 -23.70 4.59
N SER A 287 -34.55 -23.54 4.98
CA SER A 287 -35.63 -23.34 4.01
C SER A 287 -35.51 -22.00 3.27
N LEU A 288 -35.58 -22.07 1.94
CA LEU A 288 -35.60 -20.96 1.00
C LEU A 288 -37.04 -20.52 0.64
N ASN A 289 -38.05 -21.36 0.90
CA ASN A 289 -39.45 -21.08 0.50
C ASN A 289 -40.20 -20.12 1.44
N LYS A 290 -39.70 -19.90 2.66
CA LYS A 290 -40.39 -19.05 3.64
C LYS A 290 -40.00 -17.58 3.44
N PRO A 291 -40.91 -16.67 3.07
CA PRO A 291 -40.57 -15.26 2.86
C PRO A 291 -39.96 -14.61 4.10
N GLU A 292 -40.39 -15.04 5.29
CA GLU A 292 -39.94 -14.54 6.59
C GLU A 292 -38.57 -15.07 7.03
N SER A 293 -37.98 -16.04 6.29
CA SER A 293 -36.63 -16.52 6.58
C SER A 293 -35.59 -15.47 6.21
N LYS A 294 -35.18 -14.68 7.21
CA LYS A 294 -34.12 -13.65 7.14
C LYS A 294 -32.74 -14.15 7.56
N GLY A 295 -32.54 -15.47 7.55
CA GLY A 295 -31.23 -16.05 7.88
C GLY A 295 -30.17 -15.62 6.85
N LEU A 296 -28.94 -15.36 7.30
CA LEU A 296 -27.84 -14.86 6.46
C LEU A 296 -27.62 -15.68 5.18
N PHE A 297 -27.69 -17.00 5.29
CA PHE A 297 -27.50 -17.89 4.14
C PHE A 297 -28.60 -17.73 3.10
N VAL A 298 -29.84 -17.51 3.55
CA VAL A 298 -31.01 -17.28 2.69
C VAL A 298 -30.94 -15.90 2.06
N GLU A 299 -30.54 -14.88 2.81
CA GLU A 299 -30.35 -13.51 2.29
C GLU A 299 -29.24 -13.45 1.23
N SER A 300 -28.07 -14.04 1.53
CA SER A 300 -26.96 -14.19 0.57
C SER A 300 -27.41 -14.88 -0.72
N PHE A 301 -28.13 -15.99 -0.59
CA PHE A 301 -28.64 -16.76 -1.72
C PHE A 301 -29.65 -15.95 -2.56
N ARG A 302 -30.61 -15.25 -1.94
CA ARG A 302 -31.65 -14.50 -2.65
C ARG A 302 -31.15 -13.19 -3.26
N GLU A 303 -30.33 -12.44 -2.53
CA GLU A 303 -29.82 -11.15 -2.98
C GLU A 303 -28.62 -11.26 -3.92
N GLN A 304 -28.01 -12.45 -4.04
CA GLN A 304 -26.82 -12.69 -4.84
C GLN A 304 -25.66 -11.76 -4.46
N LYS A 305 -25.54 -11.46 -3.16
CA LYS A 305 -24.51 -10.59 -2.62
C LYS A 305 -23.74 -11.29 -1.51
N PRO A 306 -22.41 -11.09 -1.46
CA PRO A 306 -21.63 -11.55 -0.33
C PRO A 306 -21.95 -10.73 0.92
N PHE A 307 -21.91 -11.39 2.07
CA PHE A 307 -22.08 -10.79 3.39
C PHE A 307 -20.86 -11.07 4.27
N LEU A 308 -20.44 -10.04 5.03
CA LEU A 308 -19.43 -10.15 6.08
C LEU A 308 -20.09 -9.87 7.43
N ILE A 309 -20.10 -10.88 8.30
CA ILE A 309 -20.47 -10.73 9.70
C ILE A 309 -19.20 -10.54 10.51
N ARG A 310 -19.09 -9.41 11.19
CA ARG A 310 -18.00 -9.14 12.14
C ARG A 310 -18.28 -9.68 13.54
N ASP A 311 -19.56 -9.77 13.91
CA ASP A 311 -20.00 -10.22 15.23
C ASP A 311 -21.40 -10.84 15.12
N ILE A 312 -21.50 -12.14 15.39
CA ILE A 312 -22.78 -12.87 15.33
C ILE A 312 -23.77 -12.38 16.40
N ASN A 313 -23.29 -11.90 17.55
CA ASN A 313 -24.17 -11.50 18.66
C ASN A 313 -24.92 -10.21 18.33
N LYS A 314 -24.36 -9.36 17.46
CA LYS A 314 -25.04 -8.15 16.97
C LYS A 314 -26.11 -8.42 15.91
N MET A 315 -26.22 -9.67 15.45
CA MET A 315 -27.18 -10.13 14.44
C MET A 315 -28.34 -10.92 15.06
N GLU A 316 -28.47 -10.95 16.40
CA GLU A 316 -29.51 -11.68 17.13
C GLU A 316 -30.94 -11.35 16.66
N GLU A 317 -31.20 -10.10 16.30
CA GLU A 317 -32.53 -9.66 15.82
C GLU A 317 -32.84 -10.06 14.36
N LYS A 318 -31.82 -10.44 13.58
CA LYS A 318 -31.96 -10.78 12.15
C LYS A 318 -31.93 -12.28 11.89
N LEU A 319 -31.27 -13.05 12.75
CA LEU A 319 -31.16 -14.50 12.62
C LEU A 319 -32.38 -15.19 13.23
N SER A 320 -32.82 -16.29 12.62
CA SER A 320 -33.82 -17.15 13.27
C SER A 320 -33.23 -17.82 14.51
N PRO A 321 -34.03 -18.13 15.55
CA PRO A 321 -33.53 -18.78 16.77
C PRO A 321 -32.71 -20.03 16.48
N ARG A 322 -33.18 -20.88 15.56
CA ARG A 322 -32.48 -22.09 15.12
C ARG A 322 -31.12 -21.81 14.45
N SER A 323 -31.00 -20.73 13.67
CA SER A 323 -29.72 -20.36 13.03
C SER A 323 -28.74 -19.79 14.05
N LEU A 324 -29.26 -19.07 15.04
CA LEU A 324 -28.48 -18.52 16.15
C LEU A 324 -27.93 -19.63 17.05
N ASP A 325 -28.76 -20.62 17.40
CA ASP A 325 -28.38 -21.76 18.21
C ASP A 325 -27.29 -22.58 17.51
N LEU A 326 -27.45 -22.84 16.21
CA LEU A 326 -26.43 -23.50 15.40
C LEU A 326 -25.13 -22.65 15.35
N ALA A 327 -25.21 -21.33 15.17
CA ALA A 327 -24.03 -20.48 15.17
C ALA A 327 -23.28 -20.50 16.51
N ARG A 328 -24.03 -20.54 17.63
CA ARG A 328 -23.50 -20.63 19.00
C ARG A 328 -22.90 -22.00 19.30
N GLU A 329 -23.57 -23.09 18.91
CA GLU A 329 -23.05 -24.47 18.99
C GLU A 329 -21.72 -24.59 18.22
N MET A 330 -21.64 -23.92 17.07
CA MET A 330 -20.46 -23.90 16.22
C MET A 330 -19.42 -22.87 16.66
N GLY A 331 -19.69 -22.07 17.71
CA GLY A 331 -18.78 -21.07 18.27
C GLY A 331 -18.45 -19.89 17.35
N VAL A 332 -19.24 -19.65 16.30
CA VAL A 332 -18.97 -18.65 15.26
C VAL A 332 -18.95 -17.25 15.88
N GLN A 333 -17.89 -16.47 15.62
CA GLN A 333 -17.82 -15.06 16.03
C GLN A 333 -18.00 -14.11 14.84
N SER A 334 -17.29 -14.40 13.76
CA SER A 334 -17.33 -13.67 12.49
C SER A 334 -17.35 -14.68 11.36
N MET A 335 -17.96 -14.32 10.23
CA MET A 335 -18.14 -15.22 9.10
C MET A 335 -18.29 -14.43 7.80
N ILE A 336 -17.76 -14.97 6.71
CA ILE A 336 -18.04 -14.52 5.35
C ILE A 336 -18.99 -15.52 4.71
N CYS A 337 -20.02 -15.03 4.03
CA CYS A 337 -20.96 -15.84 3.26
C CYS A 337 -21.02 -15.30 1.84
N VAL A 338 -20.80 -16.15 0.83
CA VAL A 338 -20.78 -15.78 -0.59
C VAL A 338 -21.72 -16.70 -1.37
N PRO A 339 -22.61 -16.19 -2.22
CA PRO A 339 -23.47 -17.03 -3.03
C PRO A 339 -22.72 -17.64 -4.21
N ILE A 340 -23.06 -18.88 -4.56
CA ILE A 340 -22.62 -19.54 -5.80
C ILE A 340 -23.68 -19.23 -6.85
N VAL A 341 -23.37 -18.35 -7.80
CA VAL A 341 -24.31 -17.89 -8.82
C VAL A 341 -23.91 -18.43 -10.18
N TYR A 342 -24.86 -19.02 -10.90
CA TYR A 342 -24.71 -19.35 -12.30
C TYR A 342 -25.03 -18.12 -13.15
N GLU A 343 -23.99 -17.50 -13.70
CA GLU A 343 -24.06 -16.17 -14.32
C GLU A 343 -24.99 -16.10 -15.54
N TYR A 344 -25.07 -17.17 -16.32
CA TYR A 344 -25.91 -17.24 -17.52
C TYR A 344 -27.41 -17.17 -17.19
N GLU A 345 -27.86 -17.91 -16.17
CA GLU A 345 -29.27 -17.96 -15.78
C GLU A 345 -29.59 -16.97 -14.65
N LYS A 346 -28.57 -16.30 -14.10
CA LYS A 346 -28.65 -15.44 -12.90
C LYS A 346 -29.33 -16.15 -11.74
N GLU A 347 -29.00 -17.42 -11.55
CA GLU A 347 -29.58 -18.26 -10.50
C GLU A 347 -28.55 -18.63 -9.45
N SER A 348 -28.95 -18.58 -8.19
CA SER A 348 -28.12 -19.07 -7.09
C SER A 348 -28.23 -20.59 -6.99
N LEU A 349 -27.10 -21.28 -6.98
CA LEU A 349 -26.99 -22.73 -6.84
C LEU A 349 -26.67 -23.15 -5.40
N GLY A 350 -26.15 -22.22 -4.60
CA GLY A 350 -25.75 -22.48 -3.23
C GLY A 350 -25.05 -21.29 -2.60
N ILE A 351 -24.36 -21.55 -1.50
CA ILE A 351 -23.51 -20.58 -0.82
C ILE A 351 -22.21 -21.24 -0.34
N ILE A 352 -21.17 -20.43 -0.15
CA ILE A 352 -19.93 -20.79 0.53
C ILE A 352 -19.86 -19.93 1.79
N ALA A 353 -19.62 -20.54 2.93
CA ALA A 353 -19.41 -19.83 4.19
C ALA A 353 -18.04 -20.21 4.79
N VAL A 354 -17.29 -19.22 5.28
CA VAL A 354 -15.97 -19.41 5.90
C VAL A 354 -15.83 -18.59 7.17
N ASP A 355 -15.10 -19.10 8.15
CA ASP A 355 -14.85 -18.41 9.43
C ASP A 355 -13.46 -18.70 10.02
N ASN A 356 -13.08 -17.86 10.99
CA ASN A 356 -11.82 -17.94 11.71
C ASN A 356 -12.04 -17.98 13.23
N ILE A 357 -12.12 -19.18 13.80
CA ILE A 357 -12.26 -19.39 15.25
C ILE A 357 -10.92 -19.57 15.97
N LYS A 358 -10.03 -20.40 15.42
CA LYS A 358 -8.79 -20.82 16.09
C LYS A 358 -7.71 -19.77 15.95
N SER A 359 -7.57 -19.22 14.74
CA SER A 359 -6.57 -18.23 14.39
C SER A 359 -6.90 -16.83 14.90
N LYS A 360 -8.19 -16.53 15.16
CA LYS A 360 -8.72 -15.21 15.52
C LYS A 360 -8.25 -14.08 14.58
N ARG A 361 -7.91 -14.44 13.34
CA ARG A 361 -7.53 -13.45 12.32
C ARG A 361 -8.76 -12.64 11.95
N PRO A 362 -8.64 -11.30 11.79
CA PRO A 362 -9.75 -10.49 11.30
C PRO A 362 -10.14 -10.95 9.89
N LEU A 363 -11.45 -11.11 9.68
CA LEU A 363 -12.07 -11.42 8.38
C LEU A 363 -12.29 -10.17 7.53
#